data_AF-A0A1D6JEN0-F1
#
_entry.id   AF-A0A1D6JEN0-F1
#
_cell.length_a   1.000
_cell.length_b   1.000
_cell.length_c   1.000
_cell.angle_alpha   90.00
_cell.angle_beta   90.00
_cell.angle_gamma   90.00
#
_symmetry.space_group_name_H-M   'P 1'
#
loop_
_entity.id
_entity.type
_entity.pdbx_description
1 polymer ?
#
loop_
_entity_poly.entity_id
_entity_poly.type
_entity_poly.pdbx_seq_one_letter_code
_entity_poly.pdbx_strand_id
1 'polypeptide(L)'
;MYSSHADSMQWLDDIQVLEMIVDKFSTSDSAEVHANAAEILCAVTRYAPPALAAKISSPSFVGRLFQHAFEDSRPKSVLVHSLSVCISLLDPKRLVSASYQAFRSQLSHGTLVTASPETVNGMLDSLGDLLKLLDVSSAENVLPTTYGSLQPPLGKHRLKIVEFISVLLSIGSEVAETRLIQLGAIQHAIDLFFEYPFNNFLHHHVENIIGSCLESKQDHLIGHVLDECKLVTRILEAEKNSALSSDLTKHTLSTEGRCPPRIGIVGHMTRIANKLLQLANTNIMVQSYLQQNSDWIEWHTSTLTKRNALENVYQWACG
;
A
#
# COMPACT_ATOMS: atom_id res chain seq x y z
N MET A 1 43.19 2.89 -17.69
CA MET A 1 42.63 3.12 -16.34
C MET A 1 41.22 2.51 -16.25
N TYR A 2 41.12 1.17 -16.20
CA TYR A 2 39.85 0.44 -16.10
C TYR A 2 39.96 -0.84 -15.24
N SER A 3 41.01 -0.99 -14.41
CA SER A 3 41.17 -2.17 -13.54
C SER A 3 40.60 -1.98 -12.13
N SER A 4 40.40 -0.75 -11.64
CA SER A 4 40.00 -0.53 -10.25
C SER A 4 38.55 -0.92 -9.93
N HIS A 5 37.64 -0.89 -10.90
CA HIS A 5 36.23 -1.23 -10.66
C HIS A 5 35.99 -2.73 -10.47
N ALA A 6 36.71 -3.58 -11.18
CA ALA A 6 36.59 -5.04 -11.05
C ALA A 6 37.15 -5.51 -9.69
N ASP A 7 38.34 -5.02 -9.32
CA ASP A 7 38.98 -5.35 -8.04
C ASP A 7 38.15 -4.84 -6.83
N SER A 8 37.53 -3.66 -6.96
CA SER A 8 36.66 -3.11 -5.90
C SER A 8 35.35 -3.88 -5.75
N MET A 9 34.81 -4.46 -6.83
CA MET A 9 33.59 -5.28 -6.75
C MET A 9 33.84 -6.68 -6.25
N GLN A 10 34.98 -7.29 -6.60
CA GLN A 10 35.40 -8.57 -6.04
C GLN A 10 35.56 -8.44 -4.51
N TRP A 11 36.21 -7.36 -4.05
CA TRP A 11 36.34 -7.08 -2.62
C TRP A 11 35.00 -6.90 -1.88
N LEU A 12 34.01 -6.23 -2.49
CA LEU A 12 32.68 -6.07 -1.90
C LEU A 12 31.93 -7.40 -1.79
N ASP A 13 32.11 -8.30 -2.77
CA ASP A 13 31.50 -9.62 -2.75
C ASP A 13 32.18 -10.52 -1.69
N ASP A 14 33.51 -10.44 -1.58
CA ASP A 14 34.32 -11.19 -0.62
C ASP A 14 34.02 -10.82 0.84
N ILE A 15 33.69 -9.55 1.13
CA ILE A 15 33.32 -9.09 2.49
C ILE A 15 31.87 -9.42 2.85
N GLN A 16 31.04 -9.80 1.87
CA GLN A 16 29.62 -10.07 2.08
C GLN A 16 28.90 -8.90 2.77
N VAL A 17 29.25 -7.66 2.40
CA VAL A 17 28.73 -6.43 3.04
C VAL A 17 27.20 -6.40 3.09
N LEU A 18 26.53 -6.86 2.03
CA LEU A 18 25.06 -6.94 2.01
C LEU A 18 24.51 -7.88 3.07
N GLU A 19 25.15 -9.02 3.30
CA GLU A 19 24.74 -9.99 4.32
C GLU A 19 24.91 -9.37 5.72
N MET A 20 26.04 -8.69 5.96
CA MET A 20 26.29 -7.98 7.22
C MET A 20 25.28 -6.86 7.49
N ILE A 21 24.76 -6.21 6.44
CA ILE A 21 23.72 -5.19 6.58
C ILE A 21 22.36 -5.83 6.86
N VAL A 22 22.05 -6.98 6.25
CA VAL A 22 20.82 -7.73 6.56
C VAL A 22 20.82 -8.24 7.98
N ASP A 23 21.97 -8.65 8.51
CA ASP A 23 22.11 -9.07 9.92
C ASP A 23 21.70 -7.96 10.91
N LYS A 24 21.70 -6.69 10.49
CA LYS A 24 21.23 -5.55 11.29
C LYS A 24 19.73 -5.46 11.44
N PHE A 25 18.97 -6.38 10.83
CA PHE A 25 17.54 -6.58 11.07
C PHE A 25 17.25 -7.52 12.24
N SER A 26 18.25 -7.81 13.08
CA SER A 26 18.12 -8.65 14.25
C SER A 26 17.20 -8.03 15.31
N THR A 27 16.56 -8.89 16.12
CA THR A 27 15.74 -8.43 17.26
C THR A 27 16.52 -7.66 18.32
N SER A 28 17.85 -7.75 18.33
CA SER A 28 18.73 -7.08 19.30
C SER A 28 19.13 -5.66 18.91
N ASP A 29 18.95 -5.29 17.64
CA ASP A 29 19.33 -3.97 17.12
C ASP A 29 18.23 -2.91 17.37
N SER A 30 18.61 -1.63 17.38
CA SER A 30 17.67 -0.53 17.64
C SER A 30 16.84 -0.15 16.40
N ALA A 31 15.74 0.57 16.60
CA ALA A 31 14.93 1.07 15.48
C ALA A 31 15.72 1.97 14.51
N GLU A 32 16.68 2.75 15.02
CA GLU A 32 17.58 3.59 14.22
C GLU A 32 18.55 2.74 13.39
N VAL A 33 19.06 1.64 13.94
CA VAL A 33 19.93 0.70 13.20
C VAL A 33 19.16 0.05 12.06
N HIS A 34 17.93 -0.40 12.30
CA HIS A 34 17.02 -0.92 11.26
C HIS A 34 16.77 0.10 10.15
N ALA A 35 16.51 1.35 10.51
CA ALA A 35 16.28 2.42 9.55
C ALA A 35 17.50 2.68 8.68
N ASN A 36 18.68 2.82 9.30
CA ASN A 36 19.95 3.05 8.60
C ASN A 36 20.29 1.88 7.66
N ALA A 37 20.10 0.64 8.11
CA ALA A 37 20.32 -0.55 7.30
C ALA A 37 19.40 -0.55 6.06
N ALA A 38 18.10 -0.29 6.24
CA ALA A 38 17.17 -0.19 5.12
C ALA A 38 17.48 0.98 4.19
N GLU A 39 17.92 2.14 4.69
CA GLU A 39 18.31 3.26 3.84
C GLU A 39 19.50 2.91 2.93
N ILE A 40 20.50 2.23 3.48
CA ILE A 40 21.65 1.75 2.71
C ILE A 40 21.19 0.73 1.65
N LEU A 41 20.38 -0.26 2.03
CA LEU A 41 19.86 -1.26 1.09
C LEU A 41 18.99 -0.62 0.00
N CYS A 42 18.11 0.31 0.34
CA CYS A 42 17.33 1.09 -0.64
C CYS A 42 18.20 2.00 -1.52
N ALA A 43 19.37 2.44 -1.06
CA ALA A 43 20.31 3.15 -1.92
C ALA A 43 20.98 2.17 -2.90
N VAL A 44 21.32 0.97 -2.43
CA VAL A 44 21.87 -0.11 -3.28
C VAL A 44 20.87 -0.50 -4.37
N THR A 45 19.60 -0.73 -4.06
CA THR A 45 18.58 -1.06 -5.08
C THR A 45 18.47 -0.01 -6.21
N ARG A 46 18.75 1.26 -5.92
CA ARG A 46 18.60 2.37 -6.88
C ARG A 46 19.86 2.70 -7.66
N TYR A 47 21.02 2.59 -7.02
CA TYR A 47 22.27 3.16 -7.54
C TYR A 47 23.38 2.12 -7.71
N ALA A 48 23.18 0.89 -7.25
CA ALA A 48 24.23 -0.10 -7.29
C ALA A 48 24.54 -0.59 -8.72
N PRO A 49 25.79 -0.98 -8.97
CA PRO A 49 26.16 -1.67 -10.20
C PRO A 49 25.45 -3.02 -10.37
N PRO A 50 25.36 -3.55 -11.60
CA PRO A 50 24.55 -4.73 -11.93
C PRO A 50 24.81 -5.97 -11.05
N ALA A 51 26.06 -6.24 -10.68
CA ALA A 51 26.40 -7.39 -9.84
C ALA A 51 25.77 -7.30 -8.44
N LEU A 52 25.86 -6.12 -7.80
CA LEU A 52 25.31 -5.89 -6.47
C LEU A 52 23.78 -5.76 -6.51
N ALA A 53 23.25 -5.16 -7.59
CA ALA A 53 21.81 -5.11 -7.86
C ALA A 53 21.20 -6.52 -8.05
N ALA A 54 21.91 -7.43 -8.71
CA ALA A 54 21.49 -8.81 -8.86
C ALA A 54 21.48 -9.57 -7.52
N LYS A 55 22.50 -9.34 -6.67
CA LYS A 55 22.60 -9.98 -5.35
C LYS A 55 21.48 -9.53 -4.40
N ILE A 56 21.22 -8.22 -4.29
CA ILE A 56 20.15 -7.69 -3.44
C ILE A 56 18.74 -8.09 -3.93
N SER A 57 18.59 -8.30 -5.24
CA SER A 57 17.34 -8.77 -5.83
C SER A 57 17.19 -10.30 -5.78
N SER A 58 18.20 -11.04 -5.29
CA SER A 58 18.12 -12.50 -5.29
C SER A 58 17.02 -13.02 -4.35
N PRO A 59 16.35 -14.14 -4.70
CA PRO A 59 15.34 -14.75 -3.84
C PRO A 59 15.88 -15.12 -2.44
N SER A 60 17.15 -15.52 -2.34
CA SER A 60 17.78 -15.84 -1.04
C SER A 60 17.91 -14.60 -0.15
N PHE A 61 18.33 -13.46 -0.73
CA PHE A 61 18.45 -12.21 0.01
C PHE A 61 17.09 -11.71 0.53
N VAL A 62 16.07 -11.74 -0.34
CA VAL A 62 14.69 -11.39 0.03
C VAL A 62 14.12 -12.37 1.07
N GLY A 63 14.42 -13.66 0.93
CA GLY A 63 14.05 -14.68 1.91
C GLY A 63 14.63 -14.40 3.29
N ARG A 64 15.91 -13.97 3.38
CA ARG A 64 16.53 -13.57 4.66
C ARG A 64 15.88 -12.32 5.27
N LEU A 65 15.51 -11.32 4.46
CA LEU A 65 14.79 -10.15 4.95
C LEU A 65 13.44 -10.53 5.56
N PHE A 66 12.72 -11.47 4.93
CA PHE A 66 11.46 -11.98 5.45
C PHE A 66 11.63 -12.87 6.68
N GLN A 67 12.70 -13.65 6.76
CA GLN A 67 13.04 -14.42 7.96
C GLN A 67 13.10 -13.48 9.17
N HIS A 68 13.88 -12.39 9.11
CA HIS A 68 13.89 -11.38 10.17
C HIS A 68 12.53 -10.70 10.37
N ALA A 69 11.78 -10.44 9.29
CA ALA A 69 10.45 -9.83 9.36
C ALA A 69 9.35 -10.77 9.88
N PHE A 70 9.65 -12.05 10.13
CA PHE A 70 8.72 -13.02 10.73
C PHE A 70 9.25 -13.66 12.01
N GLU A 71 10.43 -13.26 12.48
CA GLU A 71 10.94 -13.69 13.78
C GLU A 71 9.99 -13.33 14.92
N ASP A 72 9.83 -14.26 15.85
CA ASP A 72 9.03 -14.06 17.05
C ASP A 72 9.59 -12.90 17.89
N SER A 73 8.68 -12.12 18.49
CA SER A 73 9.04 -10.99 19.36
C SER A 73 9.89 -9.89 18.71
N ARG A 74 10.02 -9.87 17.38
CA ARG A 74 10.77 -8.82 16.69
C ARG A 74 10.20 -7.42 16.96
N PRO A 75 11.05 -6.38 16.98
CA PRO A 75 10.58 -5.00 16.93
C PRO A 75 9.72 -4.73 15.69
N LYS A 76 8.69 -3.87 15.84
CA LYS A 76 7.84 -3.45 14.70
C LYS A 76 8.65 -2.75 13.59
N SER A 77 9.79 -2.14 13.94
CA SER A 77 10.71 -1.49 13.00
C SER A 77 11.30 -2.47 12.00
N VAL A 78 11.62 -3.72 12.41
CA VAL A 78 12.20 -4.74 11.52
C VAL A 78 11.29 -4.95 10.31
N LEU A 79 10.01 -5.26 10.53
CA LEU A 79 9.04 -5.44 9.44
C LEU A 79 8.89 -4.19 8.57
N VAL A 80 8.79 -3.01 9.19
CA VAL A 80 8.63 -1.75 8.44
C VAL A 80 9.80 -1.53 7.48
N HIS A 81 11.02 -1.78 7.96
CA HIS A 81 12.24 -1.51 7.22
C HIS A 81 12.54 -2.63 6.21
N SER A 82 12.28 -3.90 6.53
CA SER A 82 12.38 -5.02 5.57
C SER A 82 11.44 -4.79 4.39
N LEU A 83 10.18 -4.44 4.65
CA LEU A 83 9.22 -4.11 3.60
C LEU A 83 9.61 -2.85 2.82
N SER A 84 10.29 -1.87 3.44
CA SER A 84 10.81 -0.71 2.70
C SER A 84 11.84 -1.11 1.65
N VAL A 85 12.70 -2.08 1.97
CA VAL A 85 13.67 -2.64 1.01
C VAL A 85 12.94 -3.40 -0.09
N CYS A 86 11.96 -4.25 0.25
CA CYS A 86 11.16 -4.98 -0.75
C CYS A 86 10.40 -4.03 -1.69
N ILE A 87 9.78 -2.97 -1.16
CA ILE A 87 9.14 -1.93 -1.98
C ILE A 87 10.15 -1.26 -2.92
N SER A 88 11.35 -0.96 -2.42
CA SER A 88 12.39 -0.35 -3.24
C SER A 88 12.94 -1.28 -4.33
N LEU A 89 12.85 -2.61 -4.17
CA LEU A 89 13.18 -3.58 -5.21
C LEU A 89 12.10 -3.63 -6.29
N LEU A 90 10.83 -3.58 -5.89
CA LEU A 90 9.69 -3.65 -6.82
C LEU A 90 9.50 -2.36 -7.62
N ASP A 91 9.68 -1.21 -6.97
CA ASP A 91 9.54 0.10 -7.59
C ASP A 91 10.66 1.04 -7.10
N PRO A 92 11.87 0.94 -7.69
CA PRO A 92 13.00 1.77 -7.27
C PRO A 92 12.77 3.27 -7.54
N LYS A 93 11.73 3.64 -8.30
CA LYS A 93 11.31 5.02 -8.58
C LYS A 93 10.36 5.56 -7.49
N ARG A 94 9.59 4.72 -6.80
CA ARG A 94 8.52 5.17 -5.86
C ARG A 94 9.00 6.06 -4.73
N LEU A 95 10.18 5.76 -4.18
CA LEU A 95 10.75 6.50 -3.05
C LEU A 95 11.23 7.92 -3.44
N VAL A 96 11.08 8.31 -4.71
CA VAL A 96 11.26 9.70 -5.13
C VAL A 96 10.07 10.58 -4.67
N SER A 97 8.94 10.03 -4.20
CA SER A 97 7.72 10.81 -3.98
C SER A 97 7.23 11.00 -2.52
N ALA A 98 8.00 10.61 -1.50
CA ALA A 98 7.59 10.83 -0.10
C ALA A 98 8.34 11.99 0.58
N SER A 99 7.78 13.21 0.46
CA SER A 99 7.87 14.34 1.41
C SER A 99 9.23 14.97 1.80
N TYR A 100 10.38 14.58 1.24
CA TYR A 100 11.69 15.22 1.55
C TYR A 100 12.45 15.80 0.34
N GLN A 101 11.84 15.87 -0.84
CA GLN A 101 12.54 16.18 -2.09
C GLN A 101 12.44 17.63 -2.58
N ALA A 102 12.81 18.60 -1.75
CA ALA A 102 13.12 19.95 -2.27
C ALA A 102 14.60 20.12 -2.69
N PHE A 103 15.49 19.15 -2.45
CA PHE A 103 16.94 19.41 -2.57
C PHE A 103 17.78 18.43 -3.41
N ARG A 104 17.24 17.40 -4.07
CA ARG A 104 18.10 16.43 -4.79
C ARG A 104 17.64 16.05 -6.20
N SER A 105 17.17 17.03 -6.97
CA SER A 105 17.17 16.92 -8.43
C SER A 105 18.61 17.09 -8.94
N GLN A 106 19.32 15.97 -9.17
CA GLN A 106 20.46 15.82 -10.08
C GLN A 106 21.27 14.60 -9.62
N LEU A 107 20.98 13.41 -10.17
CA LEU A 107 21.86 12.23 -10.27
C LEU A 107 21.02 11.06 -10.84
N SER A 108 20.59 11.19 -12.09
CA SER A 108 19.87 10.13 -12.82
C SER A 108 20.83 9.46 -13.81
N HIS A 109 21.70 8.57 -13.31
CA HIS A 109 22.51 7.67 -14.14
C HIS A 109 22.68 6.29 -13.48
N GLY A 110 21.56 5.65 -13.12
CA GLY A 110 21.52 4.22 -12.80
C GLY A 110 20.59 3.51 -13.77
N THR A 111 21.03 2.41 -14.37
CA THR A 111 20.14 1.50 -15.11
C THR A 111 19.14 0.92 -14.12
N LEU A 112 17.87 1.27 -14.29
CA LEU A 112 16.80 0.81 -13.40
C LEU A 112 16.60 -0.70 -13.58
N VAL A 113 17.00 -1.49 -12.59
CA VAL A 113 16.70 -2.92 -12.54
C VAL A 113 15.32 -3.09 -11.94
N THR A 114 14.37 -3.60 -12.72
CA THR A 114 13.08 -4.10 -12.22
C THR A 114 13.31 -5.44 -11.53
N ALA A 115 12.66 -5.70 -10.40
CA ALA A 115 12.74 -6.99 -9.70
C ALA A 115 12.50 -8.16 -10.67
N SER A 116 13.27 -9.25 -10.50
CA SER A 116 13.09 -10.43 -11.36
C SER A 116 11.80 -11.18 -10.98
N PRO A 117 11.21 -11.94 -11.91
CA PRO A 117 10.02 -12.74 -11.61
C PRO A 117 10.21 -13.68 -10.41
N GLU A 118 11.40 -14.25 -10.24
CA GLU A 118 11.74 -15.12 -9.12
C GLU A 118 11.73 -14.36 -7.78
N THR A 119 12.25 -13.12 -7.77
CA THR A 119 12.19 -12.23 -6.61
C THR A 119 10.75 -11.93 -6.21
N VAL A 120 9.91 -11.62 -7.19
CA VAL A 120 8.48 -11.33 -6.97
C VAL A 120 7.77 -12.58 -6.43
N ASN A 121 8.07 -13.76 -6.97
CA ASN A 121 7.50 -15.02 -6.45
C ASN A 121 7.89 -15.27 -4.99
N GLY A 122 9.16 -15.08 -4.62
CA GLY A 122 9.58 -15.22 -3.22
C GLY A 122 8.90 -14.22 -2.27
N MET A 123 8.60 -13.01 -2.76
CA MET A 123 7.79 -12.03 -2.04
C MET A 123 6.33 -12.48 -1.88
N LEU A 124 5.75 -13.09 -2.91
CA LEU A 124 4.38 -13.62 -2.91
C LEU A 124 4.22 -14.85 -2.00
N ASP A 125 5.26 -15.67 -1.85
CA ASP A 125 5.27 -16.80 -0.93
C ASP A 125 5.11 -16.33 0.53
N SER A 126 5.71 -15.18 0.86
CA SER A 126 5.66 -14.55 2.18
C SER A 126 4.35 -13.77 2.45
N LEU A 127 3.50 -13.57 1.43
CA LEU A 127 2.30 -12.74 1.53
C LEU A 127 1.29 -13.28 2.54
N GLY A 128 1.12 -14.60 2.63
CA GLY A 128 0.20 -15.22 3.59
C GLY A 128 0.52 -14.86 5.04
N ASP A 129 1.80 -14.84 5.41
CA ASP A 129 2.24 -14.47 6.75
C ASP A 129 2.15 -12.96 7.00
N LEU A 130 2.36 -12.12 5.98
CA LEU A 130 2.09 -10.68 6.07
C LEU A 130 0.61 -10.40 6.35
N LEU A 131 -0.31 -11.12 5.71
CA LEU A 131 -1.75 -10.92 5.93
C LEU A 131 -2.18 -11.32 7.34
N LYS A 132 -1.57 -12.35 7.94
CA LYS A 132 -1.80 -12.68 9.36
C LYS A 132 -1.40 -11.52 10.28
N LEU A 133 -0.38 -10.75 9.91
CA LEU A 133 0.07 -9.58 10.68
C LEU A 133 -0.83 -8.34 10.48
N LEU A 134 -1.66 -8.31 9.43
CA LEU A 134 -2.70 -7.29 9.27
C LEU A 134 -3.87 -7.51 10.24
N ASP A 135 -4.08 -8.74 10.72
CA ASP A 135 -5.14 -9.03 11.68
C ASP A 135 -4.97 -8.19 12.96
N VAL A 136 -6.07 -7.55 13.34
CA VAL A 136 -6.19 -6.65 14.49
C VAL A 136 -6.98 -7.28 15.64
N SER A 137 -7.56 -8.46 15.43
CA SER A 137 -8.50 -9.11 16.36
C SER A 137 -7.92 -9.37 17.76
N SER A 138 -6.61 -9.58 17.88
CA SER A 138 -5.94 -9.88 19.14
C SER A 138 -5.32 -8.67 19.86
N ALA A 139 -5.38 -7.47 19.27
CA ALA A 139 -4.68 -6.31 19.80
C ALA A 139 -5.61 -5.42 20.64
N GLU A 140 -5.27 -5.26 21.92
CA GLU A 140 -6.08 -4.52 22.91
C GLU A 140 -5.63 -3.06 23.12
N ASN A 141 -4.64 -2.59 22.35
CA ASN A 141 -4.10 -1.25 22.55
C ASN A 141 -5.13 -0.18 22.21
N VAL A 142 -5.36 0.78 23.10
CA VAL A 142 -6.26 1.92 22.86
C VAL A 142 -5.46 3.18 22.58
N LEU A 143 -5.82 3.90 21.51
CA LEU A 143 -5.27 5.23 21.24
C LEU A 143 -6.40 6.27 21.30
N PRO A 144 -6.41 7.15 22.33
CA PRO A 144 -7.33 8.29 22.37
C PRO A 144 -7.05 9.28 21.23
N THR A 145 -8.11 9.77 20.61
CA THR A 145 -8.07 10.76 19.52
C THR A 145 -9.07 11.89 19.77
N THR A 146 -9.03 12.94 18.96
CA THR A 146 -9.97 14.07 19.09
C THR A 146 -11.42 13.71 18.79
N TYR A 147 -11.65 12.65 18.00
CA TYR A 147 -12.96 12.14 17.61
C TYR A 147 -13.42 10.93 18.44
N GLY A 148 -12.59 10.43 19.37
CA GLY A 148 -12.91 9.31 20.24
C GLY A 148 -11.69 8.42 20.49
N SER A 149 -11.72 7.15 20.08
CA SER A 149 -10.57 6.27 20.26
C SER A 149 -10.42 5.24 19.15
N LEU A 150 -9.19 4.75 18.97
CA LEU A 150 -8.87 3.63 18.08
C LEU A 150 -8.54 2.39 18.89
N GLN A 151 -9.20 1.27 18.57
CA GLN A 151 -9.13 0.01 19.31
C GLN A 151 -9.15 -1.20 18.34
N PRO A 152 -7.97 -1.72 17.94
CA PRO A 152 -6.64 -1.13 18.11
C PRO A 152 -6.33 -0.06 17.05
N PRO A 153 -5.33 0.82 17.27
CA PRO A 153 -4.76 1.60 16.19
C PRO A 153 -4.05 0.67 15.19
N LEU A 154 -4.24 0.92 13.89
CA LEU A 154 -3.63 0.13 12.81
C LEU A 154 -2.10 0.01 12.97
N GLY A 155 -1.45 1.16 13.18
CA GLY A 155 0.00 1.28 13.40
C GLY A 155 0.83 1.21 12.11
N LYS A 156 2.06 1.75 12.18
CA LYS A 156 2.95 1.92 11.01
C LYS A 156 3.29 0.61 10.29
N HIS A 157 3.56 -0.45 11.05
CA HIS A 157 3.86 -1.78 10.51
C HIS A 157 2.75 -2.37 9.62
N ARG A 158 1.47 -2.31 10.04
CA ARG A 158 0.35 -2.77 9.22
C ARG A 158 0.11 -1.87 8.01
N LEU A 159 0.20 -0.56 8.20
CA LEU A 159 0.16 0.39 7.09
C LEU A 159 1.22 0.07 6.02
N LYS A 160 2.42 -0.32 6.45
CA LYS A 160 3.52 -0.70 5.55
C LYS A 160 3.23 -1.98 4.76
N ILE A 161 2.49 -2.92 5.33
CA ILE A 161 2.01 -4.11 4.61
C ILE A 161 1.01 -3.70 3.51
N VAL A 162 0.07 -2.79 3.81
CA VAL A 162 -0.90 -2.29 2.80
C VAL A 162 -0.18 -1.52 1.69
N GLU A 163 0.84 -0.71 2.03
CA GLU A 163 1.71 -0.07 1.03
C GLU A 163 2.41 -1.11 0.14
N PHE A 164 2.96 -2.18 0.73
CA PHE A 164 3.61 -3.25 -0.01
C PHE A 164 2.65 -3.96 -0.97
N ILE A 165 1.42 -4.26 -0.54
CA ILE A 165 0.36 -4.81 -1.40
C ILE A 165 0.06 -3.87 -2.58
N SER A 166 -0.06 -2.56 -2.32
CA SER A 166 -0.25 -1.55 -3.37
C SER A 166 0.88 -1.55 -4.40
N VAL A 167 2.14 -1.72 -3.96
CA VAL A 167 3.30 -1.78 -4.86
C VAL A 167 3.28 -3.07 -5.67
N LEU A 168 3.08 -4.22 -5.03
CA LEU A 168 3.00 -5.52 -5.70
C LEU A 168 1.95 -5.52 -6.83
N LEU A 169 0.78 -4.95 -6.54
CA LEU A 169 -0.30 -4.88 -7.52
C LEU A 169 0.04 -3.94 -8.70
N SER A 170 0.73 -2.83 -8.43
CA SER A 170 1.12 -1.88 -9.48
C SER A 170 2.14 -2.42 -10.50
N ILE A 171 2.76 -3.57 -10.22
CA ILE A 171 3.65 -4.27 -11.17
C ILE A 171 2.84 -4.82 -12.36
N GLY A 172 1.56 -5.13 -12.17
CA GLY A 172 0.70 -5.70 -13.21
C GLY A 172 1.09 -7.13 -13.61
N SER A 173 1.68 -7.88 -12.68
CA SER A 173 1.98 -9.31 -12.87
C SER A 173 0.74 -10.14 -12.59
N GLU A 174 0.30 -10.94 -13.58
CA GLU A 174 -0.87 -11.82 -13.45
C GLU A 174 -0.73 -12.81 -12.28
N VAL A 175 0.48 -13.29 -12.02
CA VAL A 175 0.78 -14.18 -10.89
C VAL A 175 0.53 -13.46 -9.56
N ALA A 176 0.96 -12.19 -9.47
CA ALA A 176 0.74 -11.38 -8.27
C ALA A 176 -0.74 -11.06 -8.07
N GLU A 177 -1.44 -10.64 -9.13
CA GLU A 177 -2.89 -10.36 -9.11
C GLU A 177 -3.68 -11.58 -8.64
N THR A 178 -3.44 -12.74 -9.26
CA THR A 178 -4.10 -14.01 -8.91
C THR A 178 -3.84 -14.39 -7.45
N ARG A 179 -2.60 -14.25 -6.99
CA ARG A 179 -2.23 -14.60 -5.61
C ARG A 179 -2.86 -13.66 -4.58
N LEU A 180 -2.94 -12.36 -4.89
CA LEU A 180 -3.58 -11.36 -4.04
C LEU A 180 -5.08 -11.61 -3.89
N ILE A 181 -5.76 -12.04 -4.96
CA ILE A 181 -7.17 -12.47 -4.91
C ILE A 181 -7.31 -13.73 -4.05
N GLN A 182 -6.53 -14.78 -4.34
CA GLN A 182 -6.63 -16.07 -3.64
C GLN A 182 -6.43 -15.96 -2.13
N LEU A 183 -5.54 -15.07 -1.68
CA LEU A 183 -5.27 -14.84 -0.27
C LEU A 183 -6.22 -13.82 0.37
N GLY A 184 -7.16 -13.23 -0.38
CA GLY A 184 -8.10 -12.22 0.11
C GLY A 184 -7.44 -10.89 0.50
N ALA A 185 -6.24 -10.60 -0.02
CA ALA A 185 -5.46 -9.42 0.34
C ALA A 185 -6.19 -8.11 -0.03
N ILE A 186 -6.82 -8.10 -1.21
CA ILE A 186 -7.55 -6.93 -1.74
C ILE A 186 -8.78 -6.65 -0.86
N GLN A 187 -9.55 -7.69 -0.58
CA GLN A 187 -10.73 -7.58 0.28
C GLN A 187 -10.35 -7.09 1.67
N HIS A 188 -9.31 -7.66 2.29
CA HIS A 188 -8.85 -7.24 3.62
C HIS A 188 -8.38 -5.77 3.63
N ALA A 189 -7.67 -5.32 2.59
CA ALA A 189 -7.28 -3.91 2.48
C ALA A 189 -8.49 -2.98 2.35
N ILE A 190 -9.53 -3.38 1.61
CA ILE A 190 -10.79 -2.65 1.49
C ILE A 190 -11.59 -2.69 2.80
N ASP A 191 -11.56 -3.78 3.56
CA ASP A 191 -12.16 -3.85 4.91
C ASP A 191 -11.53 -2.79 5.82
N LEU A 192 -10.20 -2.76 5.90
CA LEU A 192 -9.46 -1.78 6.70
C LEU A 192 -9.77 -0.32 6.28
N PHE A 193 -9.99 -0.07 5.00
CA PHE A 193 -10.34 1.27 4.48
C PHE A 193 -11.61 1.83 5.12
N PHE A 194 -12.63 1.00 5.32
CA PHE A 194 -13.88 1.43 5.96
C PHE A 194 -13.81 1.36 7.50
N GLU A 195 -13.03 0.44 8.06
CA GLU A 195 -12.86 0.28 9.50
C GLU A 195 -12.03 1.42 10.16
N TYR A 196 -11.17 2.09 9.39
CA TYR A 196 -10.31 3.18 9.88
C TYR A 196 -10.61 4.53 9.19
N PRO A 197 -11.80 5.12 9.40
CA PRO A 197 -12.34 6.21 8.58
C PRO A 197 -11.55 7.54 8.60
N PHE A 198 -10.51 7.67 9.42
CA PHE A 198 -9.66 8.86 9.50
C PHE A 198 -8.19 8.60 9.19
N ASN A 199 -7.84 7.44 8.63
CA ASN A 199 -6.47 7.11 8.30
C ASN A 199 -6.13 7.46 6.84
N ASN A 200 -5.77 8.71 6.58
CA ASN A 200 -5.47 9.20 5.23
C ASN A 200 -4.35 8.43 4.51
N PHE A 201 -3.34 7.95 5.24
CA PHE A 201 -2.28 7.15 4.63
C PHE A 201 -2.81 5.79 4.17
N LEU A 202 -3.62 5.12 4.99
CA LEU A 202 -4.28 3.87 4.61
C LEU A 202 -5.15 4.11 3.38
N HIS A 203 -6.00 5.14 3.41
CA HIS A 203 -6.89 5.44 2.31
C HIS A 203 -6.15 5.72 1.00
N HIS A 204 -5.00 6.39 1.07
CA HIS A 204 -4.17 6.61 -0.11
C HIS A 204 -3.66 5.27 -0.69
N HIS A 205 -3.16 4.36 0.15
CA HIS A 205 -2.70 3.06 -0.34
C HIS A 205 -3.84 2.20 -0.90
N VAL A 206 -4.99 2.17 -0.25
CA VAL A 206 -6.15 1.39 -0.73
C VAL A 206 -6.77 2.01 -1.98
N GLU A 207 -6.81 3.34 -2.10
CA GLU A 207 -7.19 4.03 -3.35
C GLU A 207 -6.27 3.62 -4.51
N ASN A 208 -4.96 3.50 -4.25
CA ASN A 208 -4.01 3.01 -5.26
C ASN A 208 -4.23 1.51 -5.57
N ILE A 209 -4.53 0.67 -4.56
CA ILE A 209 -4.87 -0.75 -4.78
C ILE A 209 -6.10 -0.88 -5.69
N ILE A 210 -7.20 -0.22 -5.33
CA ILE A 210 -8.44 -0.21 -6.14
C ILE A 210 -8.14 0.36 -7.52
N GLY A 211 -7.36 1.44 -7.58
CA GLY A 211 -6.96 2.07 -8.82
C GLY A 211 -6.20 1.12 -9.76
N SER A 212 -5.26 0.33 -9.24
CA SER A 212 -4.52 -0.67 -10.01
C SER A 212 -5.41 -1.84 -10.42
N CYS A 213 -6.34 -2.29 -9.56
CA CYS A 213 -7.32 -3.31 -9.95
C CYS A 213 -8.17 -2.88 -11.13
N LEU A 214 -8.69 -1.65 -11.08
CA LEU A 214 -9.57 -1.08 -12.11
C LEU A 214 -8.84 -0.81 -13.44
N GLU A 215 -7.53 -0.57 -13.40
CA GLU A 215 -6.70 -0.37 -14.59
C GLU A 215 -6.09 -1.67 -15.12
N SER A 216 -6.32 -2.80 -14.45
CA SER A 216 -5.77 -4.08 -14.90
C SER A 216 -6.37 -4.47 -16.24
N LYS A 217 -5.54 -5.16 -17.04
CA LYS A 217 -5.97 -5.77 -18.30
C LYS A 217 -6.80 -7.03 -18.08
N GLN A 218 -6.84 -7.51 -16.84
CA GLN A 218 -7.50 -8.75 -16.47
C GLN A 218 -8.89 -8.49 -15.88
N ASP A 219 -9.91 -8.86 -16.64
CA ASP A 219 -11.32 -8.69 -16.27
C ASP A 219 -11.68 -9.34 -14.92
N HIS A 220 -11.00 -10.44 -14.56
CA HIS A 220 -11.26 -11.14 -13.29
C HIS A 220 -10.91 -10.30 -12.07
N LEU A 221 -9.90 -9.42 -12.15
CA LEU A 221 -9.51 -8.54 -11.04
C LEU A 221 -10.51 -7.39 -10.86
N ILE A 222 -11.02 -6.85 -11.97
CA ILE A 222 -12.10 -5.86 -11.96
C ILE A 222 -13.36 -6.49 -11.36
N GLY A 223 -13.75 -7.67 -11.84
CA GLY A 223 -14.88 -8.44 -11.32
C GLY A 223 -14.75 -8.72 -9.82
N HIS A 224 -13.57 -9.15 -9.35
CA HIS A 224 -13.33 -9.40 -7.93
C HIS A 224 -13.55 -8.14 -7.07
N VAL A 225 -13.11 -6.96 -7.51
CA VAL A 225 -13.33 -5.70 -6.77
C VAL A 225 -14.79 -5.26 -6.77
N LEU A 226 -15.50 -5.44 -7.88
CA LEU A 226 -16.90 -5.04 -7.99
C LEU A 226 -17.84 -6.00 -7.26
N ASP A 227 -17.72 -7.31 -7.54
CA ASP A 227 -18.65 -8.35 -7.11
C ASP A 227 -18.30 -8.92 -5.74
N GLU A 228 -17.07 -9.41 -5.57
CA GLU A 228 -16.66 -10.12 -4.34
C GLU A 228 -16.35 -9.14 -3.21
N CYS A 229 -15.59 -8.08 -3.50
CA CYS A 229 -15.28 -7.03 -2.52
C CYS A 229 -16.45 -6.06 -2.30
N LYS A 230 -17.48 -6.08 -3.17
CA LYS A 230 -18.69 -5.25 -3.09
C LYS A 230 -18.39 -3.75 -2.98
N LEU A 231 -17.37 -3.27 -3.70
CA LEU A 231 -16.83 -1.91 -3.54
C LEU A 231 -17.92 -0.83 -3.65
N VAL A 232 -18.76 -0.90 -4.68
CA VAL A 232 -19.82 0.08 -4.94
C VAL A 232 -20.84 0.10 -3.81
N THR A 233 -21.30 -1.07 -3.36
CA THR A 233 -22.25 -1.19 -2.25
C THR A 233 -21.68 -0.57 -0.97
N ARG A 234 -20.41 -0.85 -0.66
CA ARG A 234 -19.76 -0.29 0.54
C ARG A 234 -19.59 1.22 0.48
N ILE A 235 -19.28 1.79 -0.69
CA ILE A 235 -19.24 3.25 -0.88
C ILE A 235 -20.62 3.87 -0.59
N LEU A 236 -21.68 3.25 -1.12
CA LEU A 236 -23.05 3.73 -0.92
C LEU A 236 -23.49 3.61 0.54
N GLU A 237 -23.17 2.51 1.22
CA GLU A 237 -23.44 2.31 2.64
C GLU A 237 -22.71 3.31 3.53
N ALA A 238 -21.43 3.57 3.25
CA ALA A 238 -20.63 4.54 3.98
C ALA A 238 -21.11 5.99 3.76
N GLU A 239 -21.61 6.33 2.57
CA GLU A 239 -22.20 7.65 2.33
C GLU A 239 -23.55 7.82 3.05
N LYS A 240 -24.43 6.80 2.99
CA LYS A 240 -25.72 6.82 3.72
C LYS A 240 -25.48 7.01 5.22
N ASN A 241 -24.41 6.42 5.76
CA ASN A 241 -23.98 6.54 7.15
C ASN A 241 -22.79 7.50 7.32
N SER A 242 -22.95 8.73 6.81
CA SER A 242 -21.85 9.71 6.77
C SER A 242 -21.31 10.13 8.15
N ALA A 243 -22.07 9.95 9.22
CA ALA A 243 -21.63 10.16 10.59
C ALA A 243 -20.94 8.90 11.14
N LEU A 244 -19.90 9.06 11.95
CA LEU A 244 -19.26 7.92 12.62
C LEU A 244 -20.29 7.07 13.38
N SER A 245 -20.49 5.85 12.92
CA SER A 245 -21.35 4.84 13.54
C SER A 245 -20.51 3.62 13.90
N SER A 246 -20.71 3.09 15.11
CA SER A 246 -19.97 1.94 15.65
C SER A 246 -20.05 0.69 14.78
N ASP A 247 -21.14 0.51 14.03
CA ASP A 247 -21.41 -0.70 13.27
C ASP A 247 -20.50 -0.83 12.04
N LEU A 248 -20.16 0.28 11.42
CA LEU A 248 -19.34 0.32 10.19
C LEU A 248 -17.86 0.51 10.49
N THR A 249 -17.53 1.21 11.57
CA THR A 249 -16.16 1.65 11.81
C THR A 249 -15.44 0.81 12.85
N LYS A 250 -15.95 -0.39 13.21
CA LYS A 250 -15.47 -1.42 14.17
C LYS A 250 -14.38 -1.01 15.18
N HIS A 251 -13.22 -0.57 14.70
CA HIS A 251 -12.04 -0.17 15.47
C HIS A 251 -11.97 1.33 15.82
N THR A 252 -12.92 2.13 15.38
CA THR A 252 -13.00 3.58 15.60
C THR A 252 -14.29 3.90 16.33
N LEU A 253 -14.13 4.30 17.59
CA LEU A 253 -15.24 4.59 18.50
C LEU A 253 -15.36 6.10 18.66
N SER A 254 -16.60 6.61 18.64
CA SER A 254 -16.86 8.02 18.93
C SER A 254 -16.85 8.30 20.44
N THR A 255 -16.54 9.54 20.84
CA THR A 255 -16.66 9.95 22.25
C THR A 255 -18.11 9.95 22.70
N GLU A 256 -18.40 9.32 23.83
CA GLU A 256 -19.74 9.35 24.45
C GLU A 256 -20.20 10.79 24.71
N GLY A 257 -21.46 11.08 24.38
CA GLY A 257 -22.09 12.39 24.61
C GLY A 257 -21.73 13.49 23.61
N ARG A 258 -21.00 13.19 22.52
CA ARG A 258 -20.74 14.13 21.41
C ARG A 258 -21.44 13.70 20.12
N CYS A 259 -21.82 14.67 19.30
CA CYS A 259 -22.29 14.39 17.94
C CYS A 259 -21.15 13.72 17.14
N PRO A 260 -21.38 12.55 16.51
CA PRO A 260 -20.33 11.88 15.77
C PRO A 260 -19.90 12.73 14.57
N PRO A 261 -18.59 12.99 14.38
CA PRO A 261 -18.12 13.72 13.21
C PRO A 261 -18.38 12.93 11.93
N ARG A 262 -18.34 13.63 10.80
CA ARG A 262 -18.40 13.00 9.47
C ARG A 262 -17.16 12.13 9.26
N ILE A 263 -17.32 10.97 8.61
CA ILE A 263 -16.19 10.10 8.25
C ILE A 263 -15.19 10.82 7.32
N GLY A 264 -13.89 10.60 7.54
CA GLY A 264 -12.81 11.23 6.77
C GLY A 264 -12.57 10.61 5.39
N ILE A 265 -13.15 9.45 5.10
CA ILE A 265 -12.89 8.68 3.86
C ILE A 265 -13.54 9.28 2.60
N VAL A 266 -14.48 10.21 2.77
CA VAL A 266 -15.38 10.68 1.69
C VAL A 266 -14.62 11.20 0.47
N GLY A 267 -13.50 11.90 0.67
CA GLY A 267 -12.69 12.39 -0.45
C GLY A 267 -12.08 11.27 -1.28
N HIS A 268 -11.60 10.20 -0.64
CA HIS A 268 -11.08 9.01 -1.33
C HIS A 268 -12.20 8.26 -2.04
N MET A 269 -13.36 8.06 -1.39
CA MET A 269 -14.53 7.44 -2.03
C MET A 269 -14.98 8.20 -3.29
N THR A 270 -14.96 9.53 -3.23
CA THR A 270 -15.32 10.40 -4.36
C THR A 270 -14.35 10.21 -5.53
N ARG A 271 -13.04 10.15 -5.27
CA ARG A 271 -12.03 9.87 -6.30
C ARG A 271 -12.17 8.47 -6.90
N ILE A 272 -12.40 7.46 -6.07
CA ILE A 272 -12.67 6.08 -6.51
C ILE A 272 -13.92 6.03 -7.40
N ALA A 273 -15.00 6.69 -6.97
CA ALA A 273 -16.24 6.74 -7.73
C ALA A 273 -16.08 7.43 -9.09
N ASN A 274 -15.34 8.55 -9.13
CA ASN A 274 -15.02 9.23 -10.39
C ASN A 274 -14.17 8.37 -11.32
N LYS A 275 -13.23 7.57 -10.78
CA LYS A 275 -12.44 6.62 -11.56
C LYS A 275 -13.32 5.50 -12.14
N LEU A 276 -14.27 4.98 -11.36
CA LEU A 276 -15.26 4.00 -11.85
C LEU A 276 -16.09 4.57 -13.01
N LEU A 277 -16.55 5.82 -12.91
CA LEU A 277 -17.29 6.49 -13.99
C LEU A 277 -16.42 6.71 -15.23
N GLN A 278 -15.16 7.09 -15.05
CA GLN A 278 -14.22 7.22 -16.16
C GLN A 278 -14.05 5.89 -16.89
N LEU A 279 -13.86 4.80 -16.14
CA LEU A 279 -13.67 3.46 -16.67
C LEU A 279 -14.93 2.91 -17.34
N ALA A 280 -16.12 3.25 -16.84
CA ALA A 280 -17.39 2.87 -17.46
C ALA A 280 -17.58 3.42 -18.89
N ASN A 281 -16.79 4.42 -19.31
CA ASN A 281 -16.82 4.91 -20.69
C ASN A 281 -16.05 4.00 -21.66
N THR A 282 -15.13 3.16 -21.16
CA THR A 282 -14.24 2.32 -21.98
C THR A 282 -14.39 0.84 -21.69
N ASN A 283 -14.92 0.45 -20.54
CA ASN A 283 -15.09 -0.94 -20.12
C ASN A 283 -16.58 -1.28 -19.94
N ILE A 284 -17.08 -2.20 -20.78
CA ILE A 284 -18.49 -2.62 -20.84
C ILE A 284 -18.91 -3.36 -19.56
N MET A 285 -18.02 -4.13 -18.93
CA MET A 285 -18.32 -4.82 -17.67
C MET A 285 -18.63 -3.81 -16.57
N VAL A 286 -17.76 -2.82 -16.39
CA VAL A 286 -17.94 -1.77 -15.39
C VAL A 286 -19.19 -0.94 -15.71
N GLN A 287 -19.39 -0.59 -16.97
CA GLN A 287 -20.58 0.14 -17.41
C GLN A 287 -21.87 -0.61 -17.05
N SER A 288 -21.93 -1.90 -17.38
CA SER A 288 -23.10 -2.74 -17.13
C SER A 288 -23.35 -2.89 -15.63
N TYR A 289 -22.30 -3.13 -14.83
CA TYR A 289 -22.39 -3.25 -13.38
C TYR A 289 -22.97 -1.98 -12.73
N LEU A 290 -22.48 -0.79 -13.12
CA LEU A 290 -22.96 0.47 -12.57
C LEU A 290 -24.38 0.81 -13.02
N GLN A 291 -24.76 0.51 -14.27
CA GLN A 291 -26.11 0.76 -14.79
C GLN A 291 -27.18 -0.14 -14.20
N GLN A 292 -26.81 -1.34 -13.74
CA GLN A 292 -27.73 -2.27 -13.08
C GLN A 292 -28.01 -1.89 -11.62
N ASN A 293 -27.20 -1.00 -11.03
CA ASN A 293 -27.33 -0.58 -9.64
C ASN A 293 -28.12 0.74 -9.53
N SER A 294 -29.41 0.64 -9.18
CA SER A 294 -30.30 1.80 -9.03
C SER A 294 -29.81 2.80 -7.98
N ASP A 295 -29.31 2.31 -6.85
CA ASP A 295 -28.80 3.14 -5.75
C ASP A 295 -27.57 3.93 -6.20
N TRP A 296 -26.72 3.33 -7.03
CA TRP A 296 -25.58 4.03 -7.63
C TRP A 296 -26.03 5.15 -8.57
N ILE A 297 -27.01 4.90 -9.43
CA ILE A 297 -27.54 5.93 -10.36
C ILE A 297 -28.15 7.10 -9.58
N GLU A 298 -28.95 6.80 -8.56
CA GLU A 298 -29.53 7.82 -7.68
C GLU A 298 -28.43 8.63 -7.01
N TRP A 299 -27.48 7.98 -6.33
CA TRP A 299 -26.39 8.67 -5.64
C TRP A 299 -25.50 9.49 -6.58
N HIS A 300 -25.20 8.97 -7.77
CA HIS A 300 -24.41 9.66 -8.78
C HIS A 300 -25.07 10.98 -9.20
N THR A 301 -26.37 10.94 -9.50
CA THR A 301 -27.14 12.11 -9.95
C THR A 301 -27.42 13.09 -8.80
N SER A 302 -27.78 12.59 -7.62
CA SER A 302 -28.20 13.43 -6.49
C SER A 302 -27.03 14.05 -5.73
N THR A 303 -25.90 13.34 -5.63
CA THR A 303 -24.83 13.61 -4.67
C THR A 303 -23.48 13.79 -5.35
N LEU A 304 -22.98 12.79 -6.08
CA LEU A 304 -21.64 12.82 -6.66
C LEU A 304 -21.48 13.96 -7.67
N THR A 305 -22.47 14.16 -8.56
CA THR A 305 -22.44 15.24 -9.56
C THR A 305 -22.37 16.63 -8.89
N LYS A 306 -23.16 16.86 -7.84
CA LYS A 306 -23.14 18.12 -7.08
C LYS A 306 -21.82 18.33 -6.36
N ARG A 307 -21.25 17.26 -5.77
CA ARG A 307 -19.95 17.29 -5.11
C ARG A 307 -18.84 17.64 -6.10
N ASN A 308 -18.81 16.99 -7.25
CA ASN A 308 -17.83 17.28 -8.30
C ASN A 308 -17.94 18.73 -8.80
N ALA A 309 -19.16 19.27 -8.94
CA ALA A 309 -19.35 20.69 -9.30
C ALA A 309 -18.79 21.64 -8.23
N LEU A 310 -19.02 21.34 -6.95
CA LEU A 310 -18.47 22.12 -5.83
C LEU A 310 -16.95 22.03 -5.73
N GLU A 311 -16.35 20.88 -6.05
CA GLU A 311 -14.90 20.65 -6.00
C GLU A 311 -14.17 21.15 -7.27
N ASN A 312 -14.90 21.56 -8.31
CA ASN A 312 -14.33 22.04 -9.55
C ASN A 312 -13.82 23.49 -9.42
N VAL A 313 -12.52 23.62 -9.13
CA VAL A 313 -11.85 24.93 -8.94
C VAL A 313 -11.97 25.85 -10.15
N TYR A 314 -12.13 25.31 -11.37
CA TYR A 314 -12.33 26.14 -12.58
C TYR A 314 -13.70 26.82 -12.64
N GLN A 315 -14.67 26.36 -11.84
CA GLN A 315 -16.02 26.92 -11.74
C GLN A 315 -16.18 27.80 -10.50
N TRP A 316 -15.13 27.96 -9.69
CA TRP A 316 -15.18 28.84 -8.54
C TRP A 316 -15.14 30.29 -9.02
N ALA A 317 -16.24 30.99 -8.83
CA ALA A 317 -16.23 32.44 -8.94
C ALA A 317 -15.40 32.99 -7.76
N CYS A 318 -14.37 33.78 -8.06
CA CYS A 318 -13.82 34.67 -7.04
C CYS A 318 -14.95 35.63 -6.63
N GLY A 319 -15.18 35.73 -5.32
CA GLY A 319 -16.30 36.49 -4.73
C GLY A 319 -16.41 37.93 -5.20
#